data_AF-A0A2L0AF18-F1
#
_entry.id   AF-A0A2L0AF18-F1
#
_cell.length_a   1.000
_cell.length_b   1.000
_cell.length_c   1.000
_cell.angle_alpha   90.00
_cell.angle_beta   90.00
_cell.angle_gamma   90.00
#
_symmetry.space_group_name_H-M   'P 1'
#
loop_
_entity.id
_entity.type
_entity.pdbx_description
1 polymer ?
#
loop_
_entity_poly.entity_id
_entity_poly.type
_entity_poly.pdbx_seq_one_letter_code
_entity_poly.pdbx_strand_id
1 'polypeptide(L)' 'MLIQRLKKLEADGIVTRKDYQEAPLRADDTLTPLGHSLADALAPLCNWGSDNMADVARIFAERQQWQASGAN' A
#
# COMPACT_ATOMS: atom_id res chain seq x y z
N MET A 1 -11.45 7.28 2.16
CA MET A 1 -11.53 7.48 0.70
C MET A 1 -10.12 7.64 0.11
N LEU A 2 -9.85 7.13 -1.09
CA LEU A 2 -8.53 7.13 -1.76
C LEU A 2 -7.86 8.52 -1.79
N ILE A 3 -8.65 9.56 -2.07
CA ILE A 3 -8.23 10.97 -2.11
C ILE A 3 -7.57 11.43 -0.79
N GLN A 4 -8.08 10.99 0.36
CA GLN A 4 -7.51 11.38 1.66
C GLN A 4 -6.16 10.71 1.93
N ARG A 5 -5.89 9.54 1.32
CA ARG A 5 -4.60 8.86 1.42
C ARG A 5 -3.58 9.52 0.50
N LEU A 6 -3.97 9.86 -0.73
CA LEU A 6 -3.11 10.56 -1.68
C LEU A 6 -2.67 11.93 -1.14
N LYS A 7 -3.59 12.74 -0.57
CA LYS A 7 -3.24 14.01 0.07
C LYS A 7 -2.19 13.90 1.20
N LYS A 8 -2.21 12.79 1.96
CA LYS A 8 -1.19 12.55 2.99
C LYS A 8 0.15 12.21 2.36
N LEU A 9 0.16 11.32 1.36
CA LEU A 9 1.37 10.97 0.63
C LEU A 9 1.97 12.16 -0.13
N GLU A 10 1.15 13.10 -0.60
CA GLU A 10 1.60 14.39 -1.15
C GLU A 10 2.25 15.26 -0.06
N ALA A 11 1.60 15.40 1.10
CA ALA A 11 2.15 16.17 2.23
C ALA A 11 3.46 15.57 2.78
N ASP A 12 3.59 14.25 2.72
CA ASP A 12 4.79 13.50 3.13
C ASP A 12 5.87 13.49 2.02
N GLY A 13 5.61 14.09 0.86
CA GLY A 13 6.57 14.18 -0.25
C GLY A 13 6.82 12.86 -0.99
N ILE A 14 5.92 11.89 -0.87
CA ILE A 14 5.99 10.58 -1.53
C ILE A 14 5.37 10.62 -2.93
N VAL A 15 4.28 11.35 -3.09
CA VAL A 15 3.56 11.55 -4.35
C VAL A 15 3.65 13.02 -4.74
N THR A 16 3.80 13.30 -6.02
CA THR A 16 3.60 14.64 -6.57
C THR A 16 2.45 14.61 -7.56
N ARG A 17 1.59 15.62 -7.45
CA ARG A 17 0.50 15.85 -8.36
C ARG A 17 0.90 16.91 -9.36
N LYS A 18 0.93 16.55 -10.63
CA LYS A 18 1.15 17.51 -11.71
C LYS A 18 -0.17 17.82 -12.39
N ASP A 19 -0.71 19.00 -12.11
CA ASP A 19 -1.88 19.52 -12.80
C ASP A 19 -1.44 20.11 -14.14
N TYR A 20 -1.78 19.45 -15.24
CA TYR A 20 -1.59 20.03 -16.57
C TYR A 20 -2.77 20.97 -16.87
N GLN A 21 -2.49 22.26 -17.06
CA GLN A 21 -3.49 23.27 -17.45
C GLN A 21 -3.88 23.19 -18.95
N GLU A 22 -3.81 21.99 -19.55
CA GLU A 22 -4.17 21.75 -20.95
C GLU A 22 -5.40 20.83 -21.03
N ALA A 23 -6.19 20.99 -22.09
CA ALA A 23 -7.34 20.12 -22.36
C ALA A 23 -6.86 18.84 -23.08
N PRO A 24 -7.19 17.63 -22.60
CA PRO A 24 -8.02 17.33 -21.43
C PRO A 24 -7.24 17.46 -20.12
N LEU A 25 -7.90 17.97 -19.07
CA LEU A 25 -7.34 18.15 -17.74
C LEU A 25 -6.87 16.79 -17.19
N ARG A 26 -5.59 16.47 -17.36
CA ARG A 26 -4.95 15.27 -16.80
C ARG A 26 -4.21 15.69 -15.54
N ALA A 27 -4.53 15.05 -14.43
CA ALA A 27 -3.67 15.03 -13.27
C ALA A 27 -2.93 13.71 -13.31
N ASP A 28 -1.61 13.76 -13.50
CA ASP A 28 -0.77 12.58 -13.35
C ASP A 28 -0.21 12.59 -11.92
N ASP A 29 -0.62 11.58 -11.14
CA ASP A 29 -0.01 11.29 -9.85
C ASP A 29 1.25 10.47 -10.11
N THR A 30 2.41 11.02 -9.73
CA THR A 30 3.71 10.37 -9.93
C THR A 30 4.44 10.25 -8.60
N LEU A 31 5.20 9.17 -8.42
CA LEU A 31 6.07 9.06 -7.25
C LEU A 31 7.21 10.07 -7.37
N THR A 32 7.55 10.71 -6.25
CA THR A 32 8.78 11.50 -6.14
C THR A 32 10.00 10.57 -6.11
N PRO A 33 11.24 11.07 -6.17
CA PRO A 33 12.42 10.23 -5.91
C PRO A 33 12.37 9.50 -4.56
N LEU A 34 11.83 10.14 -3.52
CA LEU A 34 11.60 9.52 -2.22
C LEU A 34 10.50 8.45 -2.28
N GLY A 35 9.43 8.70 -3.05
CA GLY A 35 8.39 7.71 -3.26
C GLY A 35 8.87 6.45 -4.00
N HIS A 36 9.76 6.62 -4.98
CA HIS A 36 10.41 5.49 -5.65
C HIS A 36 11.32 4.72 -4.69
N SER A 37 12.14 5.40 -3.88
CA SER A 37 13.00 4.68 -2.91
C SER A 37 12.19 3.92 -1.85
N LEU A 38 11.03 4.46 -1.44
CA LEU A 38 10.10 3.76 -0.56
C LEU A 38 9.49 2.53 -1.25
N ALA A 39 9.08 2.64 -2.52
CA ALA A 39 8.56 1.52 -3.28
C ALA A 39 9.60 0.40 -3.41
N ASP A 40 10.85 0.75 -3.71
CA ASP A 40 11.96 -0.20 -3.81
C ASP A 40 12.25 -0.88 -2.46
N ALA A 41 12.19 -0.13 -1.36
CA ALA A 41 12.37 -0.69 -0.02
C ALA A 41 11.24 -1.64 0.40
N LEU A 42 10.00 -1.41 -0.08
CA LEU A 42 8.84 -2.25 0.21
C LEU A 42 8.74 -3.48 -0.71
N ALA A 43 9.31 -3.42 -1.91
CA ALA A 43 9.19 -4.49 -2.90
C ALA A 43 9.63 -5.88 -2.38
N PRO A 44 10.75 -6.04 -1.64
CA PRO A 44 11.12 -7.35 -1.08
C PRO A 44 10.08 -7.92 -0.11
N LEU A 45 9.43 -7.06 0.68
CA LEU A 45 8.38 -7.48 1.61
C LEU A 45 7.12 -7.90 0.85
N CYS A 46 6.74 -7.16 -0.19
CA CYS A 46 5.64 -7.54 -1.07
C CYS A 46 5.89 -8.88 -1.77
N ASN A 47 7.11 -9.10 -2.24
CA ASN A 47 7.51 -10.36 -2.89
C ASN A 47 7.43 -11.52 -1.90
N TRP A 48 8.06 -11.39 -0.72
CA TRP A 48 7.97 -12.39 0.32
C TRP A 48 6.51 -12.69 0.71
N GLY A 49 5.69 -11.65 0.90
CA GLY A 49 4.29 -11.82 1.23
C GLY A 49 3.49 -12.56 0.15
N SER A 50 3.82 -12.32 -1.12
CA SER A 50 3.20 -13.01 -2.26
C SER A 50 3.63 -14.48 -2.30
N ASP A 51 4.92 -14.76 -2.11
CA ASP A 51 5.47 -16.12 -2.12
C ASP A 51 4.95 -16.97 -0.95
N ASN A 52 4.67 -16.35 0.19
CA ASN A 52 4.27 -17.03 1.43
C ASN A 52 2.78 -16.86 1.75
N MET A 53 1.97 -16.40 0.79
CA MET A 53 0.57 -16.04 1.02
C MET A 53 -0.25 -17.21 1.59
N ALA A 54 0.02 -18.44 1.15
CA ALA A 54 -0.67 -19.64 1.62
C ALA A 54 -0.38 -19.93 3.11
N ASP A 55 0.90 -19.85 3.51
CA ASP A 55 1.31 -20.05 4.90
C ASP A 55 0.77 -18.95 5.81
N VAL A 56 0.82 -17.71 5.35
CA VAL A 56 0.23 -16.57 6.07
C VAL A 56 -1.27 -16.78 6.26
N ALA A 57 -2.01 -17.19 5.21
CA ALA A 57 -3.44 -17.47 5.29
C ALA A 57 -3.75 -18.61 6.28
N ARG A 58 -2.96 -19.69 6.26
CA ARG A 58 -3.08 -20.80 7.21
C ARG A 58 -2.90 -20.33 8.66
N ILE A 59 -1.84 -19.55 8.94
CA ILE A 59 -1.57 -18.99 10.28
C ILE A 59 -2.74 -18.13 10.76
N PHE A 60 -3.32 -17.29 9.89
CA PHE A 60 -4.47 -16.47 10.25
C PHE A 60 -5.72 -17.30 10.56
N ALA A 61 -5.99 -18.35 9.76
CA ALA A 61 -7.12 -19.25 9.99
C ALA A 61 -6.99 -20.00 11.33
N GLU A 62 -5.80 -20.53 11.62
CA GLU A 62 -5.51 -21.18 12.90
C GLU A 62 -5.79 -20.20 14.05
N ARG A 63 -5.23 -18.98 14.03
CA ARG A 63 -5.44 -17.98 15.10
C ARG A 63 -6.91 -17.65 15.36
N GLN A 64 -7.73 -17.55 14.32
CA GLN A 64 -9.17 -17.30 14.46
C GLN A 64 -9.87 -18.47 15.16
N GLN A 65 -9.50 -19.71 14.84
CA GLN A 65 -10.07 -20.90 15.46
C GLN A 65 -9.71 -21.02 16.96
N TRP A 66 -8.47 -20.68 17.33
CA TRP A 66 -8.06 -20.62 18.74
C TRP A 66 -8.83 -19.54 19.52
N GLN A 67 -8.99 -18.36 18.94
CA GLN A 67 -9.78 -17.27 19.56
C GLN A 67 -11.25 -17.63 19.73
N ALA A 68 -11.84 -18.35 18.77
CA ALA A 68 -13.22 -18.83 18.88
C ALA A 68 -13.39 -19.94 19.93
N SER A 69 -12.35 -20.74 20.17
CA SER A 69 -12.39 -21.87 21.10
C SER A 69 -12.06 -21.48 22.55
N GLY A 70 -11.32 -20.39 22.77
CA GLY A 70 -10.99 -19.85 24.10
C GLY A 70 -12.05 -18.91 24.69
N ALA A 71 -13.20 -18.73 24.03
CA ALA A 71 -14.30 -17.88 24.47
C ALA A 71 -15.46 -18.65 25.14
N ASN A 72 -15.24 -19.92 25.53
CA ASN A 72 -16.17 -20.78 26.27
C ASN A 72 -15.48 -21.36 27.51
#